data_AF-A0A1H3CSI9-F1
#
_entry.id   AF-A0A1H3CSI9-F1
#
_cell.length_a   1.000
_cell.length_b   1.000
_cell.length_c   1.000
_cell.angle_alpha   90.00
_cell.angle_beta   90.00
_cell.angle_gamma   90.00
#
_symmetry.space_group_name_H-M   'P 1'
#
loop_
_entity.id
_entity.type
_entity.pdbx_description
1 polymer ?
#
loop_
_entity_poly.entity_id
_entity_poly.type
_entity_poly.pdbx_seq_one_letter_code
_entity_poly.pdbx_strand_id
1 'polypeptide(L)'
;MAGRKPLPTQLKLVKGTARPHRMNPAEPQPVVAVPPAPDHLDDAAAAKFTELAELLARHGVMTELDAGALARYVVIWRRWLEAEAEVKRRGPVV
;
A
#
# COMPACT_ATOMS: atom_id res chain seq x y z
N MET A 1 -22.29 -10.68 -23.38
CA MET A 1 -20.97 -11.21 -22.98
C MET A 1 -19.96 -10.06 -23.06
N ALA A 2 -19.41 -9.61 -21.93
CA ALA A 2 -18.38 -8.57 -21.96
C ALA A 2 -17.07 -9.19 -22.50
N GLY A 3 -16.43 -8.53 -23.46
CA GLY A 3 -15.12 -8.94 -23.96
C GLY A 3 -14.04 -8.91 -22.87
N ARG A 4 -12.85 -9.41 -23.20
CA ARG A 4 -11.69 -9.36 -22.29
C ARG A 4 -11.43 -7.93 -21.82
N LYS A 5 -11.20 -7.74 -20.51
CA LYS A 5 -10.80 -6.44 -19.95
C LYS A 5 -9.59 -5.88 -20.70
N PRO A 6 -9.61 -4.59 -21.10
CA PRO A 6 -8.50 -4.00 -21.84
C PRO A 6 -7.21 -4.05 -21.00
N LEU A 7 -6.07 -4.22 -21.68
CA LEU A 7 -4.77 -4.14 -21.01
C LEU A 7 -4.48 -2.68 -20.59
N PRO A 8 -3.85 -2.46 -19.42
CA PRO A 8 -3.26 -1.18 -19.04
C PRO A 8 -2.31 -0.61 -20.11
N THR A 9 -2.19 0.71 -20.16
CA THR A 9 -1.34 1.44 -21.10
C THR A 9 0.10 0.97 -21.08
N GLN A 10 0.69 0.83 -19.89
CA GLN A 10 2.07 0.35 -19.72
C GLN A 10 2.29 -1.03 -20.35
N LEU A 11 1.35 -1.96 -20.17
CA LEU A 11 1.45 -3.30 -20.77
C LEU A 11 1.31 -3.27 -22.30
N LYS A 12 0.55 -2.33 -22.87
CA LYS A 12 0.45 -2.17 -24.33
C LYS A 12 1.76 -1.65 -24.93
N LEU A 13 2.40 -0.70 -24.25
CA LEU A 13 3.69 -0.12 -24.64
C LEU A 13 4.79 -1.20 -24.66
N VAL A 14 4.96 -1.92 -23.55
CA VAL A 14 5.96 -3.00 -23.42
C VAL A 14 5.77 -4.09 -24.48
N LYS A 15 4.53 -4.42 -24.83
CA LYS A 15 4.21 -5.43 -25.86
C LYS A 15 4.29 -4.92 -27.30
N GLY A 16 4.56 -3.64 -27.53
CA GLY A 16 4.53 -3.05 -28.87
C GLY A 16 3.13 -3.02 -29.52
N THR A 17 2.07 -3.08 -28.71
CA THR A 17 0.66 -3.09 -29.20
C THR A 17 -0.05 -1.76 -28.99
N ALA A 18 0.65 -0.75 -28.46
CA ALA A 18 0.17 0.60 -28.30
C ALA A 18 -0.12 1.23 -29.67
N ARG A 19 -1.40 1.58 -29.89
CA ARG A 19 -1.88 2.32 -31.06
C ARG A 19 -2.83 3.40 -30.56
N PRO A 20 -2.94 4.58 -31.21
CA PRO A 20 -3.76 5.68 -30.71
C PRO A 20 -5.19 5.28 -30.30
N HIS A 21 -5.88 4.48 -31.13
CA HIS A 21 -7.24 3.99 -30.85
C HIS A 21 -7.34 2.93 -29.73
N ARG A 22 -6.21 2.40 -29.23
CA ARG A 22 -6.15 1.42 -28.14
C ARG A 22 -5.78 2.04 -26.81
N MET A 23 -5.40 3.31 -26.77
CA MET A 23 -4.98 4.00 -25.54
C MET A 23 -6.22 4.49 -24.78
N ASN A 24 -6.14 4.47 -23.45
CA ASN A 24 -7.15 5.10 -22.60
C ASN A 24 -6.54 6.39 -22.01
N PRO A 25 -6.89 7.58 -22.51
CA PRO A 25 -6.37 8.84 -21.95
C PRO A 25 -6.88 9.11 -20.53
N ALA A 26 -7.96 8.45 -20.10
CA ALA A 26 -8.51 8.53 -18.76
C ALA A 26 -8.06 7.38 -17.84
N GLU A 27 -6.95 6.72 -18.16
CA GLU A 27 -6.39 5.68 -17.27
C GLU A 27 -5.84 6.33 -15.99
N PRO A 28 -6.27 5.88 -14.80
CA PRO A 28 -5.78 6.43 -13.54
C PRO A 28 -4.26 6.35 -13.45
N GLN A 29 -3.63 7.44 -13.02
CA GLN A 29 -2.19 7.52 -12.73
C GLN A 29 -2.04 7.99 -11.29
N PRO A 30 -2.12 7.09 -10.29
CA PRO A 30 -1.92 7.45 -8.89
C PRO A 30 -0.53 8.05 -8.70
N VAL A 31 -0.43 9.04 -7.83
CA VAL A 31 0.80 9.76 -7.54
C VAL A 31 1.57 9.02 -6.45
N VAL A 32 2.84 8.71 -6.72
CA VAL A 32 3.73 8.18 -5.68
C VAL A 32 3.86 9.24 -4.58
N ALA A 33 3.49 8.88 -3.35
CA ALA A 33 3.39 9.82 -2.25
C ALA A 33 3.75 9.18 -0.91
N VAL A 34 4.28 9.99 0.01
CA VAL A 34 4.42 9.65 1.43
C VAL A 34 3.38 10.49 2.19
N PRO A 35 2.15 9.98 2.37
CA PRO A 35 1.14 10.69 3.14
C PRO A 35 1.57 10.78 4.62
N PRO A 36 1.09 11.79 5.36
CA PRO A 36 1.33 11.85 6.79
C PRO A 36 0.68 10.65 7.50
N ALA A 37 1.27 10.22 8.61
CA ALA A 37 0.68 9.22 9.49
C ALA A 37 -0.70 9.73 9.99
N PRO A 38 -1.76 8.91 9.94
CA PRO A 38 -3.06 9.32 10.46
C PRO A 38 -3.07 9.60 11.97
N ASP A 39 -3.82 10.62 12.40
CA ASP A 39 -3.87 11.10 13.79
C ASP A 39 -4.33 10.06 14.83
N HIS A 40 -4.97 8.96 14.40
CA HIS A 40 -5.45 7.91 15.29
C HIS A 40 -4.39 6.86 15.63
N LEU A 41 -3.20 6.93 15.02
CA LEU A 41 -2.09 6.03 15.33
C LEU A 41 -1.39 6.48 16.62
N ASP A 42 -1.01 5.53 17.46
CA ASP A 42 -0.06 5.80 18.55
C ASP A 42 1.33 6.11 17.99
N ASP A 43 2.21 6.69 18.83
CA ASP A 43 3.54 7.14 18.41
C ASP A 43 4.38 6.04 17.75
N ALA A 44 4.30 4.80 18.25
CA ALA A 44 5.06 3.68 17.72
C ALA A 44 4.52 3.23 16.34
N ALA A 45 3.21 3.17 16.19
CA ALA A 45 2.55 2.85 14.92
C ALA A 45 2.76 3.97 13.89
N ALA A 46 2.72 5.24 14.29
CA ALA A 46 2.98 6.39 13.43
C ALA A 46 4.43 6.44 12.93
N ALA A 47 5.40 6.15 13.80
CA ALA A 47 6.80 6.02 13.40
C ALA A 47 6.99 4.88 12.38
N LYS A 48 6.39 3.71 12.63
CA LYS A 48 6.47 2.57 11.71
C LYS A 48 5.77 2.84 10.38
N PHE A 49 4.65 3.56 10.42
CA PHE A 49 3.93 4.01 9.22
C PHE A 49 4.85 4.86 8.33
N THR A 50 5.51 5.85 8.93
CA THR A 50 6.39 6.77 8.20
C THR A 50 7.57 6.02 7.58
N GLU A 51 8.24 5.14 8.36
CA GLU A 51 9.35 4.31 7.89
C GLU A 51 8.96 3.46 6.65
N LEU A 52 7.80 2.79 6.72
CA LEU A 52 7.32 1.93 5.65
C LEU A 52 6.83 2.74 4.44
N ALA A 53 6.11 3.84 4.66
CA ALA A 53 5.62 4.71 3.60
C ALA A 53 6.79 5.28 2.79
N GLU A 54 7.85 5.74 3.45
CA GLU A 54 9.07 6.20 2.80
C GLU A 54 9.75 5.09 2.00
N LEU A 55 9.87 3.88 2.57
CA LEU A 55 10.49 2.74 1.88
C LEU A 55 9.70 2.36 0.63
N LEU A 56 8.38 2.24 0.73
CA LEU A 56 7.50 1.89 -0.38
C LEU A 56 7.48 2.99 -1.45
N ALA A 57 7.50 4.26 -1.05
CA ALA A 57 7.58 5.39 -1.98
C ALA A 57 8.91 5.42 -2.74
N ARG A 58 10.04 5.16 -2.07
CA ARG A 58 11.36 5.06 -2.73
C ARG A 58 11.39 3.99 -3.83
N HIS A 59 10.55 2.95 -3.73
CA HIS A 59 10.42 1.89 -4.72
C HIS A 59 9.25 2.10 -5.70
N GLY A 60 8.53 3.22 -5.63
CA GLY A 60 7.44 3.56 -6.54
C GLY A 60 6.16 2.73 -6.34
N VAL A 61 6.00 2.07 -5.19
CA VAL A 61 4.86 1.21 -4.89
C VAL A 61 3.90 1.81 -3.85
N MET A 62 4.28 2.91 -3.18
CA MET A 62 3.38 3.68 -2.33
C MET A 62 2.73 4.80 -3.13
N THR A 63 1.40 4.87 -3.10
CA THR A 63 0.61 5.95 -3.69
C THR A 63 -0.25 6.62 -2.63
N GLU A 64 -0.89 7.74 -2.97
CA GLU A 64 -1.86 8.43 -2.11
C GLU A 64 -3.04 7.53 -1.70
N LEU A 65 -3.32 6.49 -2.48
CA LEU A 65 -4.42 5.54 -2.25
C LEU A 65 -4.11 4.53 -1.13
N ASP A 66 -2.83 4.32 -0.81
CA ASP A 66 -2.39 3.22 0.06
C ASP A 66 -2.37 3.56 1.55
N ALA A 67 -2.53 4.85 1.91
CA ALA A 67 -2.44 5.34 3.28
C ALA A 67 -3.30 4.54 4.27
N GLY A 68 -4.57 4.30 3.92
CA GLY A 68 -5.49 3.56 4.79
C GLY A 68 -5.13 2.08 4.93
N ALA A 69 -4.56 1.47 3.88
CA ALA A 69 -4.12 0.08 3.95
C ALA A 69 -2.87 -0.06 4.85
N LEU A 70 -1.90 0.86 4.69
CA LEU A 70 -0.70 0.88 5.51
C LEU A 70 -1.01 1.19 6.99
N ALA A 71 -1.96 2.09 7.26
CA ALA A 71 -2.41 2.38 8.63
C ALA A 71 -2.95 1.13 9.34
N ARG A 72 -3.78 0.33 8.65
CA ARG A 72 -4.28 -0.95 9.21
C ARG A 72 -3.15 -1.94 9.47
N TYR A 73 -2.18 -2.03 8.55
CA TYR A 73 -1.03 -2.90 8.73
C TYR A 73 -0.24 -2.54 9.99
N VAL A 74 0.07 -1.27 10.21
CA VAL A 74 0.87 -0.85 11.38
C VAL A 74 0.10 -1.01 12.70
N VAL A 75 -1.22 -0.83 12.70
CA VAL A 75 -2.06 -1.12 13.88
C VAL A 75 -2.01 -2.61 14.23
N ILE A 76 -2.10 -3.49 13.24
CA ILE A 76 -2.01 -4.95 13.46
C ILE A 76 -0.61 -5.32 13.95
N TRP A 77 0.44 -4.75 13.35
CA TRP A 77 1.81 -4.94 13.80
C TRP A 77 1.99 -4.53 15.26
N ARG A 78 1.44 -3.38 15.66
CA ARG A 78 1.49 -2.90 17.05
C ARG A 78 0.79 -3.86 18.02
N ARG A 79 -0.43 -4.31 17.67
CA ARG A 79 -1.19 -5.29 18.46
C ARG A 79 -0.47 -6.63 18.57
N TRP A 80 0.20 -7.06 17.49
CA TRP A 80 1.00 -8.27 17.50
C TRP A 80 2.16 -8.17 18.49
N LEU A 81 2.91 -7.05 18.50
CA LEU A 81 3.98 -6.85 19.48
C LEU A 81 3.49 -6.89 20.93
N GLU A 82 2.31 -6.32 21.20
CA GLU A 82 1.69 -6.37 22.53
C GLU A 82 1.29 -7.79 22.91
N ALA A 83 0.73 -8.55 21.97
CA ALA A 83 0.39 -9.95 22.17
C ALA A 83 1.64 -10.81 22.43
N GLU A 84 2.72 -10.62 21.67
CA GLU A 84 4.00 -11.32 21.88
C GLU A 84 4.61 -11.02 23.25
N ALA A 85 4.55 -9.77 23.69
CA ALA A 85 5.00 -9.36 25.02
C ALA A 85 4.19 -10.06 26.12
N GLU A 86 2.87 -10.19 25.93
CA GLU A 86 1.99 -10.86 26.87
C GLU A 86 2.23 -12.37 26.93
N VAL A 87 2.41 -13.02 25.78
CA VAL A 87 2.77 -14.44 25.69
C VAL A 87 4.10 -14.70 26.38
N LYS A 88 5.11 -13.83 26.19
CA LYS A 88 6.40 -13.94 26.89
C LYS A 88 6.26 -13.82 28.40
N ARG A 89 5.30 -13.02 28.88
CA ARG A 89 5.07 -12.77 30.30
C ARG A 89 4.24 -13.85 31.00
N ARG A 90 3.21 -14.37 30.33
CA ARG A 90 2.21 -15.28 30.94
C ARG A 90 2.21 -16.70 30.37
N GLY A 91 2.95 -16.95 29.30
CA GLY A 91 2.84 -18.16 28.50
C GLY A 91 1.72 -18.07 27.45
N PRO A 92 1.68 -19.02 26.50
CA PRO A 92 0.64 -19.06 25.47
C PRO A 92 -0.73 -19.40 26.05
N VAL A 93 -1.78 -18.76 25.54
CA VAL A 93 -3.17 -19.13 25.81
C VAL A 93 -3.63 -20.06 24.68
N VAL A 94 -3.94 -21.32 25.03
CA VAL A 94 -4.32 -22.40 24.10
C VAL A 94 -5.73 -22.87 24.38
#